data_AF-Q2JCA4-F1
#
_entry.id   AF-Q2JCA4-F1
#
_cell.length_a   1.000
_cell.length_b   1.000
_cell.length_c   1.000
_cell.angle_alpha   90.00
_cell.angle_beta   90.00
_cell.angle_gamma   90.00
#
_symmetry.space_group_name_H-M   'P 1'
#
loop_
_entity.id
_entity.type
_entity.pdbx_description
1 polymer ?
#
loop_
_entity_poly.entity_id
_entity_poly.type
_entity_poly.pdbx_seq_one_letter_code
_entity_poly.pdbx_strand_id
1 'polypeptide(L)'
;MNSASEFSELMNALPIDRRRNLPIPAVTARHPDGEPDFSTVDGREAFRLASEGRCGICARPFDGEVAFLGSPGALAARAYHDPPMHESCAEASTRLCPHIARRDMRRLTDRRSTGELPAGSSPEKPDRWVMWICRGFGGAVVNAIPVFLPAPYTRLRTFTYTADGQIRETFDTTPGGTG
;
A
#
# COMPACT_ATOMS: atom_id res chain seq x y z
N MET A 1 12.28 25.19 8.43
CA MET A 1 12.76 23.82 8.12
C MET A 1 11.96 23.35 6.92
N ASN A 2 12.62 23.09 5.78
CA ASN A 2 11.94 22.78 4.52
C ASN A 2 11.31 21.37 4.59
N SER A 3 9.98 21.27 4.59
CA SER A 3 9.21 20.02 4.51
C SER A 3 9.37 19.23 3.19
N ALA A 4 10.33 19.61 2.34
CA ALA A 4 10.58 18.99 1.05
C ALA A 4 11.28 17.62 1.15
N SER A 5 11.75 17.19 2.33
CA SER A 5 12.53 15.95 2.48
C SER A 5 11.74 14.73 2.96
N GLU A 6 10.43 14.82 3.18
CA GLU A 6 9.63 13.69 3.69
C GLU A 6 8.96 12.86 2.60
N PHE A 7 8.77 13.43 1.40
CA PHE A 7 8.12 12.76 0.28
C PHE A 7 9.15 12.26 -0.73
N SER A 8 8.84 11.14 -1.38
CA SER A 8 9.52 10.78 -2.63
C SER A 8 9.27 11.90 -3.64
N GLU A 9 10.28 12.29 -4.43
CA GLU A 9 10.12 13.26 -5.52
C GLU A 9 9.02 12.84 -6.51
N LEU A 10 8.70 11.53 -6.56
CA LEU A 10 7.57 10.96 -7.29
C LEU A 10 6.23 11.57 -6.90
N MET A 11 6.07 12.00 -5.65
CA MET A 11 4.82 12.48 -5.08
C MET A 11 4.66 14.00 -5.11
N ASN A 12 5.69 14.76 -5.48
CA ASN A 12 5.67 16.23 -5.45
C ASN A 12 4.64 16.86 -6.41
N ALA A 13 4.25 16.14 -7.47
CA ALA A 13 3.23 16.59 -8.42
C ALA A 13 1.79 16.26 -8.00
N LEU A 14 1.60 15.52 -6.90
CA LEU A 14 0.27 15.15 -6.43
C LEU A 14 -0.42 16.35 -5.78
N PRO A 15 -1.76 16.47 -5.92
CA PRO A 15 -2.53 17.39 -5.11
C PRO A 15 -2.29 17.17 -3.61
N ILE A 16 -2.19 18.24 -2.84
CA ILE A 16 -2.01 18.18 -1.38
C ILE A 16 -3.37 18.33 -0.69
N ASP A 17 -3.68 17.43 0.24
CA ASP A 17 -4.79 17.65 1.18
C ASP A 17 -4.39 18.74 2.18
N ARG A 18 -5.07 19.89 2.09
CA ARG A 18 -4.75 21.07 2.91
C ARG A 18 -4.87 20.80 4.41
N ARG A 19 -5.78 19.89 4.81
CA ARG A 19 -6.02 19.61 6.23
C ARG A 19 -4.91 18.78 6.86
N ARG A 20 -4.39 17.79 6.15
CA ARG A 20 -3.32 16.91 6.65
C ARG A 20 -1.93 17.35 6.21
N ASN A 21 -1.85 18.26 5.24
CA ASN A 21 -0.62 18.66 4.58
C ASN A 21 0.14 17.44 4.00
N LEU A 22 -0.60 16.53 3.37
CA LEU A 22 -0.08 15.30 2.78
C LEU A 22 -0.48 15.19 1.30
N PRO A 23 0.37 14.61 0.43
CA PRO A 23 -0.01 14.29 -0.94
C PRO A 23 -1.19 13.31 -0.94
N ILE A 24 -2.11 13.52 -1.88
CA ILE A 24 -3.26 12.64 -2.12
C ILE A 24 -2.82 11.59 -3.16
N PRO A 25 -2.70 10.30 -2.80
CA PRO A 25 -2.44 9.23 -3.76
C PRO A 25 -3.44 9.21 -4.92
N ALA A 26 -2.98 8.84 -6.11
CA ALA A 26 -3.81 8.79 -7.30
C ALA A 26 -5.04 7.87 -7.15
N VAL A 27 -4.88 6.75 -6.45
CA VAL A 27 -5.96 5.79 -6.17
C VAL A 27 -6.81 6.13 -4.94
N THR A 28 -6.65 7.29 -4.33
CA THR A 28 -7.54 7.68 -3.21
C THR A 28 -8.95 7.90 -3.73
N ALA A 29 -9.91 7.13 -3.20
CA ALA A 29 -11.31 7.30 -3.54
C ALA A 29 -11.79 8.71 -3.18
N ARG A 30 -12.86 9.16 -3.83
CA ARG A 30 -13.46 10.48 -3.58
C ARG A 30 -14.92 10.32 -3.21
N HIS A 31 -15.37 11.14 -2.28
CA HIS A 31 -16.78 11.33 -1.99
C HIS A 31 -17.47 12.03 -3.18
N PRO A 32 -18.83 12.00 -3.26
CA PRO A 32 -19.56 12.66 -4.35
C PRO A 32 -19.29 14.16 -4.51
N ASP A 33 -18.85 14.83 -3.45
CA ASP A 33 -18.45 16.24 -3.43
C ASP A 33 -16.99 16.47 -3.90
N GLY A 34 -16.26 15.41 -4.20
CA GLY A 34 -14.87 15.43 -4.68
C GLY A 34 -13.80 15.33 -3.58
N GLU A 35 -14.20 15.37 -2.30
CA GLU A 35 -13.27 15.28 -1.17
C GLU A 35 -12.61 13.88 -1.09
N PRO A 36 -11.30 13.80 -0.77
CA PRO A 36 -10.59 12.53 -0.70
C PRO A 36 -11.02 11.68 0.51
N ASP A 37 -11.43 10.45 0.23
CA ASP A 37 -11.64 9.39 1.22
C ASP A 37 -10.35 8.58 1.43
N PHE A 38 -9.53 9.04 2.37
CA PHE A 38 -8.28 8.37 2.74
C PHE A 38 -8.45 6.97 3.38
N SER A 39 -9.69 6.53 3.65
CA SER A 39 -9.94 5.19 4.15
C SER A 39 -10.11 4.15 3.04
N THR A 40 -10.32 4.60 1.80
CA THR A 40 -10.73 3.76 0.68
C THR A 40 -9.80 3.94 -0.51
N VAL A 41 -9.33 2.81 -1.06
CA VAL A 41 -8.66 2.76 -2.35
C VAL A 41 -9.74 2.62 -3.43
N ASP A 42 -9.72 3.49 -4.44
CA ASP A 42 -10.53 3.34 -5.64
C ASP A 42 -9.99 2.17 -6.46
N GLY A 43 -10.65 1.01 -6.33
CA GLY A 43 -10.25 -0.21 -7.01
C GLY A 43 -10.30 -0.09 -8.54
N ARG A 44 -11.24 0.70 -9.09
CA ARG A 44 -11.34 0.89 -10.54
C ARG A 44 -10.13 1.68 -11.04
N GLU A 45 -9.79 2.75 -10.36
CA GLU A 45 -8.63 3.58 -10.70
C GLU A 45 -7.32 2.80 -10.49
N ALA A 46 -7.23 2.03 -9.40
CA ALA A 46 -6.09 1.15 -9.13
C ALA A 46 -5.87 0.15 -10.27
N PHE A 47 -6.93 -0.51 -10.74
CA PHE A 47 -6.83 -1.47 -11.84
C PHE A 47 -6.48 -0.78 -13.16
N ARG A 48 -7.07 0.38 -13.46
CA ARG A 48 -6.78 1.18 -14.65
C ARG A 48 -5.30 1.56 -14.71
N LEU A 49 -4.77 2.19 -13.65
CA LEU A 49 -3.36 2.59 -13.57
C LEU A 49 -2.42 1.39 -13.69
N ALA A 50 -2.74 0.28 -13.03
CA ALA A 50 -1.97 -0.95 -13.13
C ALA A 50 -1.94 -1.49 -14.57
N SER A 51 -3.07 -1.50 -15.28
CA SER A 51 -3.15 -1.93 -16.68
C SER A 51 -2.37 -1.03 -17.64
N GLU A 52 -2.17 0.23 -17.28
CA GLU A 52 -1.39 1.22 -18.02
C GLU A 52 0.10 1.21 -17.64
N GLY A 53 0.53 0.30 -16.75
CA GLY A 53 1.90 0.24 -16.26
C GLY A 53 2.28 1.45 -15.43
N ARG A 54 1.36 1.97 -14.60
CA ARG A 54 1.54 3.16 -13.77
C ARG A 54 1.40 2.85 -12.28
N CYS A 55 2.12 3.63 -11.47
CA CYS A 55 2.06 3.54 -10.02
C CYS A 55 0.71 3.98 -9.45
N GLY A 56 0.15 3.19 -8.54
CA GLY A 56 -1.10 3.54 -7.85
C GLY A 56 -1.01 4.77 -6.93
N ILE A 57 0.19 5.17 -6.51
CA ILE A 57 0.36 6.36 -5.65
C ILE A 57 0.60 7.61 -6.49
N CYS A 58 1.61 7.62 -7.35
CA CYS A 58 2.01 8.82 -8.08
C CYS A 58 1.49 8.92 -9.52
N ALA A 59 0.80 7.89 -10.03
CA ALA A 59 0.32 7.76 -11.41
C ALA A 59 1.40 7.87 -12.52
N ARG A 60 2.69 7.92 -12.15
CA ARG A 60 3.80 7.89 -13.11
C ARG A 60 4.01 6.48 -13.67
N PRO A 61 4.46 6.34 -14.92
CA PRO A 61 4.84 5.04 -15.48
C PRO A 61 5.92 4.35 -14.65
N PHE A 62 5.90 3.02 -14.65
CA PHE A 62 7.02 2.22 -14.18
C PHE A 62 8.13 2.23 -15.24
N ASP A 63 9.37 2.42 -14.80
CA ASP A 63 10.59 2.39 -15.61
C ASP A 63 11.53 1.24 -15.20
N GLY A 64 11.08 0.37 -14.29
CA GLY A 64 11.88 -0.72 -13.74
C GLY A 64 11.09 -1.65 -12.82
N GLU A 65 11.63 -1.88 -11.63
CA GLU A 65 11.01 -2.76 -10.63
C GLU A 65 9.74 -2.15 -10.03
N VAL A 66 8.81 -3.04 -9.66
CA VAL A 66 7.52 -2.71 -9.07
C VAL A 66 7.46 -3.30 -7.67
N ALA A 67 6.94 -2.52 -6.73
CA ALA A 67 6.77 -2.90 -5.34
C ALA A 67 5.29 -3.14 -5.00
N PHE A 68 5.04 -4.17 -4.20
CA PHE A 68 3.78 -4.46 -3.55
C PHE A 68 3.99 -4.46 -2.04
N LEU A 69 3.17 -3.73 -1.29
CA LEU A 69 3.25 -3.68 0.16
C LEU A 69 2.06 -4.44 0.74
N GLY A 70 2.30 -5.38 1.64
CA GLY A 70 1.21 -6.17 2.22
C GLY A 70 1.56 -6.89 3.50
N SER A 71 0.56 -7.59 4.04
CA SER A 71 0.71 -8.45 5.23
C SER A 71 1.39 -9.78 4.88
N PRO A 72 1.80 -10.57 5.89
CA PRO A 72 2.30 -11.93 5.65
C PRO A 72 1.31 -12.85 4.92
N GLY A 73 -0.01 -12.61 5.08
CA GLY A 73 -1.04 -13.35 4.33
C GLY A 73 -1.01 -13.02 2.84
N ALA A 74 -0.94 -11.74 2.48
CA ALA A 74 -0.79 -11.29 1.10
C ALA A 74 0.50 -11.83 0.46
N LEU A 75 1.59 -11.84 1.23
CA LEU A 75 2.87 -12.44 0.85
C LEU A 75 2.73 -13.93 0.53
N ALA A 76 2.13 -14.71 1.44
CA ALA A 76 1.95 -16.16 1.28
C ALA A 76 1.05 -16.50 0.09
N ALA A 77 -0.03 -15.74 -0.10
CA ALA A 77 -0.95 -15.91 -1.23
C ALA A 77 -0.40 -15.39 -2.56
N ARG A 78 0.64 -14.53 -2.53
CA ARG A 78 1.13 -13.76 -3.69
C ARG A 78 0.00 -13.00 -4.38
N ALA A 79 -0.87 -12.40 -3.57
CA ALA A 79 -2.05 -11.69 -4.02
C ALA A 79 -2.24 -10.43 -3.17
N TYR A 80 -2.36 -9.28 -3.84
CA TYR A 80 -2.42 -7.97 -3.21
C TYR A 80 -3.66 -7.22 -3.68
N HIS A 81 -4.31 -6.52 -2.74
CA HIS A 81 -5.45 -5.65 -3.05
C HIS A 81 -5.05 -4.18 -3.18
N ASP A 82 -3.93 -3.80 -2.56
CA ASP A 82 -3.30 -2.51 -2.81
C ASP A 82 -2.54 -2.56 -4.16
N PRO A 83 -2.54 -1.46 -4.94
CA PRO A 83 -1.98 -1.45 -6.28
C PRO A 83 -0.45 -1.59 -6.31
N PRO A 84 0.11 -1.93 -7.47
CA PRO A 84 1.54 -1.83 -7.71
C PRO A 84 2.05 -0.39 -7.51
N MET A 85 3.24 -0.26 -6.94
CA MET A 85 3.86 1.02 -6.61
C MET A 85 5.31 1.08 -7.05
N HIS A 86 5.86 2.29 -7.26
CA HIS A 86 7.31 2.45 -7.21
C HIS A 86 7.78 2.10 -5.79
N GLU A 87 8.99 1.56 -5.65
CA GLU A 87 9.57 1.23 -4.35
C GLU A 87 9.54 2.43 -3.39
N SER A 88 9.93 3.62 -3.86
CA SER A 88 9.94 4.83 -3.02
C SER A 88 8.54 5.30 -2.62
N CYS A 89 7.51 5.05 -3.44
CA CYS A 89 6.11 5.31 -3.08
C CYS A 89 5.58 4.31 -2.04
N ALA A 90 5.95 3.03 -2.17
CA ALA A 90 5.63 2.01 -1.18
C ALA A 90 6.32 2.33 0.16
N GLU A 91 7.58 2.74 0.13
CA GLU A 91 8.33 3.15 1.31
C GLU A 91 7.71 4.39 1.97
N ALA A 92 7.36 5.41 1.20
CA ALA A 92 6.65 6.58 1.72
C ALA A 92 5.34 6.18 2.40
N SER A 93 4.60 5.21 1.84
CA SER A 93 3.37 4.71 2.44
C SER A 93 3.58 4.09 3.82
N THR A 94 4.73 3.47 4.10
CA THR A 94 5.06 2.96 5.45
C THR A 94 5.16 4.07 6.50
N ARG A 95 5.51 5.29 6.09
CA ARG A 95 5.71 6.43 6.98
C ARG A 95 4.48 7.34 7.07
N LEU A 96 3.79 7.51 5.94
CA LEU A 96 2.72 8.51 5.79
C LEU A 96 1.32 7.94 6.05
N CYS A 97 1.10 6.64 5.79
CA CYS A 97 -0.20 6.03 6.03
C CYS A 97 -0.36 5.75 7.52
N PRO A 98 -1.31 6.38 8.24
CA PRO A 98 -1.44 6.16 9.67
C PRO A 98 -1.77 4.71 10.03
N HIS A 99 -2.46 3.99 9.15
CA HIS A 99 -2.77 2.57 9.33
C HIS A 99 -1.52 1.69 9.26
N ILE A 100 -0.49 2.07 8.51
CA ILE A 100 0.75 1.29 8.41
C ILE A 100 1.78 1.79 9.42
N ALA A 101 1.93 3.10 9.56
CA ALA A 101 2.99 3.72 10.34
C ALA A 101 2.88 3.47 11.86
N ARG A 102 1.65 3.36 12.40
CA ARG A 102 1.41 3.29 13.85
C ARG A 102 0.65 2.06 14.26
N ARG A 103 1.19 1.21 15.14
CA ARG A 103 0.59 -0.08 15.53
C ARG A 103 -0.85 0.02 16.06
N ASP A 104 -1.18 1.07 16.80
CA ASP A 104 -2.50 1.28 17.42
C ASP A 104 -3.60 1.75 16.45
N MET A 105 -3.24 2.18 15.24
CA MET A 105 -4.18 2.68 14.25
C MET A 105 -4.87 1.56 13.46
N ARG A 106 -6.18 1.41 13.67
CA ARG A 106 -7.05 0.50 12.90
C ARG A 106 -7.47 1.12 11.57
N ARG A 107 -7.77 0.27 10.59
CA ARG A 107 -8.33 0.73 9.30
C ARG A 107 -9.73 1.28 9.56
N LEU A 108 -10.07 2.44 9.02
CA LEU A 108 -11.39 3.05 9.27
C LEU A 108 -12.54 2.23 8.66
N THR A 109 -12.25 1.43 7.63
CA THR A 109 -13.21 0.53 6.98
C THR A 109 -13.73 -0.56 7.92
N ASP A 110 -13.10 -0.81 9.07
CA ASP A 110 -13.63 -1.70 10.11
C ASP A 110 -15.00 -1.24 10.67
N ARG A 111 -15.43 -0.01 10.35
CA ARG A 111 -16.78 0.51 10.65
C ARG A 111 -17.78 0.49 9.47
N ARG A 112 -17.34 0.21 8.24
CA ARG A 112 -18.17 0.34 7.01
C ARG A 112 -17.96 -0.70 5.91
N SER A 113 -17.02 -1.64 6.05
CA SER A 113 -16.93 -2.78 5.13
C SER A 113 -18.20 -3.63 5.27
N THR A 114 -18.73 -4.13 4.15
CA THR A 114 -19.86 -5.06 4.07
C THR A 114 -19.56 -6.45 4.68
N GLY A 115 -18.71 -6.53 5.70
CA GLY A 115 -18.39 -7.74 6.45
C GLY A 115 -17.46 -8.74 5.76
N GLU A 116 -17.24 -8.64 4.45
CA GLU A 116 -16.47 -9.64 3.72
C GLU A 116 -15.01 -9.22 3.54
N LEU A 117 -14.17 -9.76 4.41
CA LEU A 117 -12.73 -9.83 4.24
C LEU A 117 -12.39 -10.80 3.10
N PRO A 118 -11.49 -10.46 2.16
CA PRO A 118 -10.98 -11.41 1.18
C PRO A 118 -10.47 -12.69 1.86
N ALA A 119 -10.67 -13.85 1.25
CA ALA A 119 -10.21 -15.12 1.81
C ALA A 119 -8.71 -15.06 2.15
N GLY A 120 -8.34 -15.33 3.41
CA GLY A 120 -6.96 -15.25 3.90
C GLY A 120 -6.55 -13.89 4.48
N SER A 121 -7.43 -12.89 4.52
CA SER A 121 -7.18 -11.66 5.27
C SER A 121 -7.60 -11.81 6.74
N SER A 122 -6.69 -11.44 7.64
CA SER A 122 -6.98 -11.36 9.07
C SER A 122 -7.62 -10.00 9.38
N PRO A 123 -8.66 -9.94 10.23
CA PRO A 123 -9.15 -8.67 10.78
C PRO A 123 -8.10 -8.00 11.67
N GLU A 124 -7.15 -8.77 12.19
CA GLU A 124 -6.07 -8.26 13.01
C GLU A 124 -5.00 -7.60 12.15
N LYS A 125 -4.58 -6.42 12.61
CA LYS A 125 -3.48 -5.70 12.01
C LYS A 125 -2.21 -6.54 12.11
N PRO A 126 -1.47 -6.73 11.01
CA PRO A 126 -0.28 -7.57 11.04
C PRO A 126 0.83 -6.89 11.85
N ASP A 127 1.64 -7.67 12.56
CA ASP A 127 2.81 -7.18 13.31
C ASP A 127 4.00 -6.80 12.43
N ARG A 128 3.94 -7.19 11.15
CA ARG A 128 4.93 -6.85 10.14
C ARG A 128 4.31 -6.63 8.77
N TRP A 129 4.96 -5.82 7.97
CA TRP A 129 4.65 -5.58 6.57
C TRP A 129 5.81 -6.03 5.70
N VAL A 130 5.52 -6.55 4.53
CA VAL A 130 6.53 -6.99 3.57
C VAL A 130 6.31 -6.26 2.26
N MET A 131 7.39 -5.68 1.75
CA MET A 131 7.46 -5.11 0.43
C MET A 131 8.06 -6.14 -0.53
N TRP A 132 7.24 -6.62 -1.45
CA TRP A 132 7.63 -7.52 -2.53
C TRP A 132 8.04 -6.71 -3.75
N ILE A 133 9.32 -6.79 -4.13
CA ILE A 133 9.86 -6.06 -5.27
C ILE A 133 10.13 -7.05 -6.39
N CYS A 134 9.62 -6.78 -7.58
CA CYS A 134 9.66 -7.72 -8.71
C CYS A 134 9.68 -7.00 -10.07
N ARG A 135 9.90 -7.78 -11.14
CA ARG A 135 9.83 -7.30 -12.53
C ARG A 135 8.58 -7.86 -13.21
N GLY A 136 7.50 -7.09 -13.12
CA GLY A 136 6.21 -7.42 -13.75
C GLY A 136 5.20 -8.00 -12.77
N PHE A 137 3.94 -7.94 -13.18
CA PHE A 137 2.79 -8.41 -12.41
C PHE A 137 1.62 -8.66 -13.36
N GLY A 138 0.66 -9.48 -12.91
CA GLY A 138 -0.67 -9.58 -13.50
C GLY A 138 -1.72 -8.87 -12.64
N GLY A 139 -2.89 -8.65 -13.20
CA GLY A 139 -4.07 -8.16 -12.49
C GLY A 139 -5.31 -8.93 -12.90
N ALA A 140 -6.17 -9.22 -11.93
CA ALA A 140 -7.49 -9.81 -12.13
C ALA A 140 -8.53 -9.06 -11.31
N VAL A 141 -9.81 -9.23 -11.66
CA VAL A 141 -10.93 -8.77 -10.84
C VAL A 141 -11.66 -10.00 -10.32
N VAL A 142 -11.74 -10.15 -9.00
CA VAL A 142 -12.42 -11.26 -8.32
C VAL A 142 -13.51 -10.65 -7.45
N ASN A 143 -14.78 -11.03 -7.68
CA ASN A 143 -15.93 -10.47 -6.97
C ASN A 143 -15.95 -8.92 -6.96
N ALA A 144 -15.69 -8.32 -8.13
CA ALA A 144 -15.57 -6.86 -8.32
C ALA A 144 -14.41 -6.17 -7.57
N ILE A 145 -13.50 -6.93 -6.95
CA ILE A 145 -12.33 -6.40 -6.25
C ILE A 145 -11.07 -6.70 -7.09
N PRO A 146 -10.23 -5.69 -7.38
CA PRO A 146 -8.93 -5.91 -7.99
C PRO A 146 -8.03 -6.79 -7.12
N VAL A 147 -7.34 -7.72 -7.78
CA VAL A 147 -6.28 -8.55 -7.20
C VAL A 147 -5.06 -8.45 -8.10
N PHE A 148 -3.94 -8.02 -7.53
CA PHE A 148 -2.67 -7.92 -8.22
C PHE A 148 -1.76 -9.08 -7.84
N LEU A 149 -1.15 -9.69 -8.86
CA LEU A 149 -0.38 -10.93 -8.76
C LEU A 149 1.05 -10.64 -9.19
N PRO A 150 1.99 -10.37 -8.26
CA PRO A 150 3.36 -10.06 -8.62
C PRO A 150 4.07 -11.26 -9.26
N ALA A 151 5.00 -10.97 -10.16
CA ALA A 151 6.00 -11.95 -10.59
C ALA A 151 6.91 -12.34 -9.40
N PRO A 152 7.72 -13.43 -9.50
CA PRO A 152 8.69 -13.77 -8.46
C PRO A 152 9.53 -12.56 -8.03
N TYR A 153 9.74 -12.42 -6.72
CA TYR A 153 10.49 -11.28 -6.19
C TYR A 153 11.95 -11.31 -6.64
N THR A 154 12.49 -10.14 -6.91
CA THR A 154 13.94 -9.90 -6.98
C THR A 154 14.48 -9.54 -5.60
N ARG A 155 13.66 -8.90 -4.77
CA ARG A 155 14.00 -8.50 -3.39
C ARG A 155 12.77 -8.42 -2.51
N LEU A 156 12.97 -8.70 -1.22
CA LEU A 156 11.99 -8.45 -0.16
C LEU A 156 12.56 -7.42 0.81
N ARG A 157 11.72 -6.51 1.30
CA ARG A 157 12.01 -5.66 2.46
C ARG A 157 10.96 -5.90 3.53
N THR A 158 11.39 -6.09 4.77
CA THR A 158 10.51 -6.37 5.89
C THR A 158 10.45 -5.16 6.81
N PHE A 159 9.27 -4.85 7.32
CA PHE A 159 9.05 -3.73 8.23
C PHE A 159 8.28 -4.21 9.46
N THR A 160 8.78 -3.92 10.66
CA THR A 160 8.19 -4.34 11.95
C THR A 160 7.98 -3.13 12.85
N TYR A 161 7.05 -3.23 13.80
CA TYR A 161 6.87 -2.17 14.79
C TYR A 161 7.94 -2.22 15.88
N THR A 162 8.48 -1.05 16.23
CA THR A 162 9.32 -0.85 17.41
C THR A 162 8.46 -0.76 18.68
N ALA A 163 9.10 -0.77 19.85
CA ALA A 163 8.41 -0.73 21.15
C ALA A 163 7.54 0.53 21.36
N ASP A 164 7.87 1.63 20.68
CA ASP A 164 7.09 2.87 20.62
C ASP A 164 5.93 2.83 19.60
N GLY A 165 5.70 1.68 18.96
CA GLY A 165 4.61 1.44 18.02
C GLY A 165 4.83 2.04 16.63
N GLN A 166 6.03 2.53 16.31
CA GLN A 166 6.38 3.04 14.97
C GLN A 166 6.91 1.92 14.08
N ILE A 167 6.68 2.00 12.77
CA ILE A 167 7.21 1.00 11.84
C ILE A 167 8.65 1.33 11.40
N ARG A 168 9.53 0.32 11.36
CA ARG A 168 10.92 0.42 10.88
C ARG A 168 11.26 -0.77 9.99
N GLU A 169 12.10 -0.54 8.99
CA GLU A 169 12.67 -1.64 8.20
C GLU A 169 13.56 -2.51 9.09
N THR A 170 13.41 -3.82 8.96
CA THR A 170 14.22 -4.83 9.64
C THR A 170 14.72 -5.85 8.65
N PHE A 171 15.94 -6.32 8.87
CA PHE A 171 16.58 -7.35 8.06
C PHE A 171 16.15 -8.77 8.46
N ASP A 172 15.02 -8.90 9.17
CA ASP A 172 14.55 -10.22 9.57
C ASP A 172 14.07 -10.99 8.33
N THR A 173 14.89 -11.93 7.91
CA THR A 173 14.69 -12.80 6.75
C THR A 173 13.79 -14.00 7.07
N THR A 174 13.26 -14.13 8.29
CA THR A 174 12.55 -15.34 8.72
C THR A 174 11.17 -15.46 8.04
N PRO A 175 10.99 -16.41 7.10
CA PRO A 175 9.71 -16.64 6.46
C PRO A 175 8.83 -17.43 7.43
N GLY A 176 8.12 -16.70 8.29
CA GLY A 176 7.12 -17.26 9.21
C GLY A 176 7.74 -17.76 10.52
N GLY A 177 7.71 -16.91 11.54
CA GLY A 177 7.78 -17.35 12.92
C GLY A 177 6.36 -17.42 13.47
N THR A 178 5.80 -18.63 13.56
CA THR A 178 4.71 -18.93 14.49
C THR A 178 5.28 -18.83 15.90
N GLY A 179 4.86 -17.80 16.63
CA GLY A 179 4.79 -17.86 18.09
C GLY A 179 3.48 -18.51 18.52
#